data_AF-A0A6V7IL23-F1
#
_entry.id   AF-A0A6V7IL23-F1
#
_cell.length_a   1.000
_cell.length_b   1.000
_cell.length_c   1.000
_cell.angle_alpha   90.00
_cell.angle_beta   90.00
_cell.angle_gamma   90.00
#
_symmetry.space_group_name_H-M   'P 1'
#
loop_
_entity.id
_entity.type
_entity.pdbx_description
1 polymer ?
#
loop_
_entity_poly.entity_id
_entity_poly.type
_entity_poly.pdbx_seq_one_letter_code
_entity_poly.pdbx_strand_id
1 'polypeptide(L)'
;VSAIIDVDILPETCRRVRLLKHGSDKPLGFYIKDGESFRVIPAASGGGIEKVPGVFISRLVPGGLAESTGLLAVNDEVLEVNGIEVAGKTLDQ
;
A
#
# COMPACT_ATOMS: atom_id res chain seq x y z
N VAL A 1 17.18 7.84 1.61
CA VAL A 1 16.44 8.66 0.60
C VAL A 1 15.18 7.93 0.16
N SER A 2 14.02 8.44 0.51
CA SER A 2 12.70 7.95 0.03
C SER A 2 12.27 8.72 -1.20
N ALA A 3 11.57 8.06 -2.13
CA ALA A 3 11.12 8.67 -3.39
C ALA A 3 9.82 8.03 -3.89
N ILE A 4 9.04 8.81 -4.64
CA ILE A 4 7.98 8.27 -5.52
C ILE A 4 8.65 7.78 -6.81
N ILE A 5 8.21 6.63 -7.30
CA ILE A 5 8.68 6.01 -8.54
C ILE A 5 7.47 5.82 -9.47
N ASP A 6 7.72 5.77 -10.78
CA ASP A 6 6.72 5.44 -11.81
C ASP A 6 5.50 6.38 -11.86
N VAL A 7 5.69 7.66 -11.52
CA VAL A 7 4.64 8.69 -11.52
C VAL A 7 3.89 8.76 -12.86
N ASP A 8 4.60 8.57 -13.98
CA ASP A 8 4.02 8.69 -15.33
C ASP A 8 3.47 7.37 -15.89
N ILE A 9 3.58 6.26 -15.15
CA ILE A 9 3.25 4.91 -15.63
C ILE A 9 2.09 4.30 -14.82
N LEU A 10 1.95 4.70 -13.56
CA LEU A 10 0.87 4.24 -12.69
C LEU A 10 -0.40 5.07 -12.87
N PRO A 11 -1.59 4.50 -12.61
CA PRO A 11 -2.81 5.27 -12.49
C PRO A 11 -2.64 6.41 -11.48
N GLU A 12 -3.30 7.55 -11.69
CA GLU A 12 -3.21 8.73 -10.81
C GLU A 12 -3.61 8.43 -9.34
N THR A 13 -4.42 7.39 -9.14
CA THR A 13 -4.84 6.92 -7.81
C THR A 13 -3.80 6.06 -7.10
N CYS A 14 -2.70 5.72 -7.77
CA CYS A 14 -1.64 4.85 -7.27
C CYS A 14 -0.30 5.58 -7.23
N ARG A 15 0.54 5.18 -6.27
CA ARG A 15 1.93 5.64 -6.19
C ARG A 15 2.83 4.52 -5.71
N ARG A 16 3.99 4.36 -6.34
CA ARG A 16 5.03 3.45 -5.86
C ARG A 16 6.00 4.22 -4.97
N VAL A 17 6.09 3.80 -3.71
CA VAL A 17 6.93 4.46 -2.70
C VAL A 17 8.08 3.54 -2.33
N ARG A 18 9.31 4.07 -2.40
CA ARG A 18 10.50 3.36 -1.91
C ARG A 18 10.93 3.94 -0.56
N LEU A 19 10.86 3.13 0.49
CA LEU A 19 11.37 3.46 1.82
C LEU A 19 12.73 2.81 2.05
N LEU A 20 13.75 3.60 2.38
CA LEU A 20 15.09 3.09 2.70
C LEU A 20 15.30 3.05 4.21
N LYS A 21 15.37 1.85 4.77
CA LYS A 21 15.81 1.62 6.16
C LYS A 21 17.32 1.89 6.21
N HIS A 22 17.75 2.97 6.87
CA HIS A 22 19.15 3.40 6.92
C HIS A 22 20.03 2.51 7.83
N GLY A 23 20.06 1.19 7.59
CA GLY A 23 20.88 0.23 8.33
C GLY A 23 20.54 0.07 9.82
N SER A 24 19.62 0.88 10.36
CA SER A 24 19.17 0.80 11.74
C SER A 24 18.16 -0.33 11.93
N ASP A 25 18.10 -0.94 13.11
CA ASP A 25 17.03 -1.89 13.47
C ASP A 25 15.64 -1.26 13.62
N LYS A 26 15.53 0.08 13.54
CA LYS A 26 14.25 0.78 13.65
C LYS A 26 13.25 0.33 12.56
N PRO A 27 11.96 0.15 12.91
CA PRO A 27 10.92 -0.20 11.94
C PRO A 27 10.69 0.95 10.94
N LEU A 28 10.00 0.65 9.83
CA LEU A 28 9.64 1.65 8.81
C LEU A 28 8.62 2.69 9.31
N GLY A 29 8.03 2.48 10.49
CA GLY A 29 7.20 3.50 11.15
C GLY A 29 5.76 3.55 10.66
N PHE A 30 5.21 2.44 10.18
CA PHE A 30 3.78 2.29 9.89
C PHE A 30 3.31 0.88 10.24
N TYR A 31 1.99 0.72 10.38
CA TYR A 31 1.32 -0.54 10.64
C TYR A 31 0.30 -0.79 9.54
N ILE A 32 0.05 -2.07 9.26
CA ILE A 32 -0.96 -2.53 8.32
C ILE A 32 -2.09 -3.25 9.05
N LYS A 33 -3.22 -3.43 8.38
CA LYS A 33 -4.37 -4.23 8.83
C LYS A 33 -5.04 -4.87 7.63
N ASP A 34 -5.74 -5.97 7.87
CA ASP A 34 -6.74 -6.45 6.93
C ASP A 34 -7.92 -5.48 6.84
N GLY A 35 -8.52 -5.44 5.66
CA GLY A 35 -9.71 -4.68 5.37
C GLY A 35 -10.40 -5.21 4.13
N GLU A 36 -11.36 -4.44 3.66
CA GLU A 36 -12.18 -4.81 2.51
C GLU A 36 -12.08 -3.70 1.48
N SER A 37 -11.82 -4.09 0.24
CA SER A 37 -11.73 -3.19 -0.88
C SER A 37 -12.85 -3.48 -1.87
N PHE A 38 -13.36 -2.42 -2.50
CA PHE A 38 -14.40 -2.54 -3.51
C PHE A 38 -13.77 -2.37 -4.89
N ARG A 39 -13.95 -3.37 -5.75
CA ARG A 39 -13.43 -3.37 -7.11
C ARG A 39 -14.58 -3.41 -8.11
N VAL A 40 -14.43 -2.67 -9.20
CA VAL A 40 -15.39 -2.73 -10.31
C VAL A 40 -15.04 -3.92 -11.17
N ILE A 41 -15.99 -4.84 -11.34
CA ILE A 41 -15.87 -5.95 -12.28
C ILE A 41 -16.17 -5.41 -13.68
N PRO A 42 -15.29 -5.62 -14.68
CA PRO A 42 -15.56 -5.22 -16.05
C PRO A 42 -16.86 -5.86 -16.58
N ALA A 43 -17.57 -5.14 -17.45
CA ALA A 43 -18.83 -5.63 -18.02
C ALA A 43 -18.69 -6.99 -18.76
N ALA A 44 -17.51 -7.24 -19.35
CA ALA A 44 -17.19 -8.51 -20.01
C ALA A 44 -17.20 -9.73 -19.06
N SER A 45 -17.03 -9.50 -17.76
CA SER A 45 -16.95 -10.54 -16.72
C SER A 45 -18.21 -10.61 -15.85
N GLY A 46 -19.34 -10.06 -16.33
CA GLY A 46 -20.62 -10.04 -15.61
C GLY A 46 -20.98 -8.68 -14.99
N GLY A 47 -20.04 -7.73 -14.95
CA GLY A 47 -20.26 -6.38 -14.43
C GLY A 47 -20.54 -6.31 -12.91
N GLY A 48 -20.45 -5.11 -12.35
CA GLY A 48 -20.83 -4.84 -10.96
C GLY A 48 -19.66 -4.44 -10.06
N ILE A 49 -19.90 -4.49 -8.74
CA ILE A 49 -18.93 -4.16 -7.70
C ILE A 49 -18.70 -5.41 -6.85
N GLU A 50 -17.45 -5.84 -6.73
CA GLU A 50 -17.02 -6.93 -5.88
C GLU A 50 -16.38 -6.41 -4.61
N LYS A 51 -16.59 -7.15 -3.51
CA LYS A 51 -15.91 -6.93 -2.24
C LYS A 51 -14.77 -7.94 -2.13
N VAL A 52 -13.54 -7.46 -2.09
CA VAL A 52 -12.33 -8.29 -2.03
C VAL A 52 -11.53 -7.99 -0.76
N PRO A 53 -10.82 -8.97 -0.19
CA PRO A 53 -9.85 -8.71 0.87
C PRO A 53 -8.76 -7.74 0.41
N GLY A 54 -8.33 -6.85 1.30
CA GLY A 54 -7.26 -5.90 1.02
C GLY A 54 -6.44 -5.59 2.27
N VAL A 55 -5.22 -5.08 2.06
CA VAL A 55 -4.29 -4.71 3.13
C VAL A 55 -4.17 -3.19 3.15
N PHE A 56 -4.32 -2.58 4.32
CA PHE A 56 -4.38 -1.12 4.45
C PHE A 56 -3.43 -0.61 5.51
N ILE A 57 -2.88 0.58 5.31
CA ILE A 57 -2.14 1.28 6.36
C ILE A 57 -3.11 1.66 7.48
N SER A 58 -2.93 1.09 8.66
CA SER A 58 -3.78 1.31 9.83
C SER A 58 -3.32 2.47 10.70
N ARG A 59 -2.01 2.71 10.74
CA ARG A 59 -1.38 3.73 11.58
C ARG A 59 -0.02 4.13 11.04
N LEU A 60 0.32 5.42 11.19
CA LEU A 60 1.68 5.93 11.08
C LEU A 60 2.27 6.20 12.47
N VAL A 61 3.57 5.98 12.63
CA VAL A 61 4.30 6.32 13.86
C VAL A 61 4.71 7.79 13.80
N PRO A 62 4.34 8.62 14.79
CA PRO A 62 4.79 10.01 14.86
C PRO A 62 6.31 10.13 14.84
N GLY A 63 6.85 10.95 13.93
CA GLY A 63 8.28 11.09 13.69
C GLY A 63 8.95 9.84 13.10
N GLY A 64 8.18 8.82 12.73
CA GLY A 64 8.65 7.60 12.08
C GLY A 64 9.06 7.86 10.64
N LEU A 65 9.79 6.91 10.04
CA LEU A 65 10.29 7.05 8.68
C LEU A 65 9.14 7.29 7.68
N ALA A 66 8.12 6.43 7.69
CA ALA A 66 6.98 6.54 6.78
C ALA A 66 6.25 7.90 6.89
N GLU A 67 5.91 8.34 8.11
CA GLU A 67 5.28 9.65 8.34
C GLU A 67 6.17 10.80 7.86
N SER A 68 7.46 10.77 8.19
CA SER A 68 8.43 11.81 7.83
C SER A 68 8.60 11.98 6.32
N THR A 69 8.28 10.95 5.52
CA THR A 69 8.31 11.07 4.06
C THR A 69 7.15 11.88 3.50
N GLY A 70 6.00 11.91 4.18
CA GLY A 70 4.75 12.44 3.64
C GLY A 70 4.19 11.66 2.43
N LEU A 71 4.79 10.51 2.08
CA LEU A 71 4.41 9.72 0.90
C LEU A 71 3.40 8.62 1.22
N LEU A 72 3.15 8.33 2.49
CA LEU A 72 2.19 7.32 2.93
C LEU A 72 1.18 7.95 3.89
N ALA A 73 -0.05 7.45 3.86
CA ALA A 73 -1.16 7.92 4.65
C ALA A 73 -1.96 6.74 5.23
N VAL A 74 -2.61 6.97 6.36
CA VAL A 74 -3.58 6.01 6.91
C VAL A 74 -4.73 5.84 5.91
N ASN A 75 -5.19 4.59 5.74
CA ASN A 75 -6.17 4.14 4.76
C ASN A 75 -5.68 4.04 3.31
N ASP A 76 -4.39 4.29 3.02
CA ASP A 76 -3.83 3.81 1.76
C ASP A 76 -3.95 2.28 1.70
N GLU A 77 -4.37 1.77 0.54
CA GLU A 77 -4.35 0.34 0.25
C GLU A 77 -2.97 -0.07 -0.29
N VAL A 78 -2.39 -1.11 0.31
CA VAL A 78 -1.17 -1.74 -0.15
C VAL A 78 -1.54 -2.75 -1.23
N LEU A 79 -1.00 -2.59 -2.43
CA LEU A 79 -1.26 -3.50 -3.56
C LEU A 79 -0.08 -4.45 -3.82
N GLU A 80 1.15 -3.97 -3.59
CA GLU A 80 2.39 -4.67 -3.88
C GLU A 80 3.48 -4.23 -2.90
N VAL A 81 4.32 -5.18 -2.47
CA VAL A 81 5.52 -4.92 -1.68
C VAL A 81 6.72 -5.55 -2.39
N ASN A 82 7.70 -4.72 -2.76
CA ASN A 82 8.93 -5.16 -3.42
C ASN A 82 8.71 -6.05 -4.66
N GLY A 83 7.72 -5.74 -5.50
CA GLY A 83 7.41 -6.54 -6.69
C GLY A 83 6.52 -7.76 -6.44
N ILE A 84 6.05 -7.96 -5.21
CA ILE A 84 5.15 -9.06 -4.86
C ILE A 84 3.77 -8.51 -4.56
N GLU A 85 2.77 -8.92 -5.34
CA GLU A 85 1.37 -8.59 -5.09
C GLU A 85 0.91 -9.14 -3.74
N VAL A 86 0.15 -8.34 -2.99
CA VAL A 86 -0.38 -8.75 -1.68
C VAL A 86 -1.74 -9.45 -1.78
N ALA A 87 -2.39 -9.39 -2.94
CA ALA A 87 -3.66 -10.06 -3.17
C ALA A 87 -3.54 -11.58 -2.95
N GLY A 88 -4.47 -12.15 -2.18
CA GLY A 88 -4.46 -13.58 -1.85
C GLY A 88 -3.42 -14.01 -0.80
N LYS A 89 -2.67 -13.07 -0.21
CA LYS A 89 -1.78 -13.34 0.93
C LYS A 89 -2.48 -13.01 2.25
N THR A 90 -2.06 -13.68 3.31
CA THR A 90 -2.42 -13.29 4.68
C THR A 90 -1.54 -12.14 5.15
N LEU A 91 -1.98 -11.41 6.19
CA LEU A 91 -1.25 -10.27 6.75
C LEU A 91 0.18 -10.62 7.23
N ASP A 92 0.40 -11.88 7.61
CA ASP A 92 1.68 -12.38 8.13
C ASP A 92 2.69 -12.79 7.03
N GLN A 93 2.27 -12.83 5.76
CA GLN A 93 3.08 -13.26 4.61
C GLN A 93 3.73 -12.08 3.86
#